data_AF-A0A0M4MKC8-F1
#
_entry.id   AF-A0A0M4MKC8-F1
#
_cell.length_a   1.000
_cell.length_b   1.000
_cell.length_c   1.000
_cell.angle_alpha   90.00
_cell.angle_beta   90.00
_cell.angle_gamma   90.00
#
_symmetry.space_group_name_H-M   'P 1'
#
loop_
_entity.id
_entity.type
_entity.pdbx_description
1 polymer ?
#
loop_
_entity_poly.entity_id
_entity_poly.type
_entity_poly.pdbx_seq_one_letter_code
_entity_poly.pdbx_strand_id
1 'polypeptide(L)'
;MSDDTQHAAINEWADKRGFRPEIPYSEAISVKYQRRFSHVPGLYVLIFANGDLFVGMADDLGDTLTNQPASWQDDILGVRLMARSKKGLDLVQEAMGLQREVQAQGFTIHPRR
;
A
#
# COMPACT_ATOMS: atom_id res chain seq x y z
N MET A 1 5.41 -20.69 -4.77
CA MET A 1 5.51 -20.17 -3.38
C MET A 1 4.11 -20.20 -2.81
N SER A 2 3.93 -20.50 -1.52
CA SER A 2 2.61 -20.35 -0.89
C SER A 2 2.29 -18.87 -0.67
N ASP A 3 1.02 -18.51 -0.59
CA ASP A 3 0.57 -17.13 -0.35
C ASP A 3 1.20 -16.55 0.94
N ASP A 4 1.31 -17.38 2.00
CA ASP A 4 2.00 -17.03 3.25
C ASP A 4 3.48 -16.65 3.05
N THR A 5 4.18 -17.33 2.14
CA THR A 5 5.59 -17.04 1.85
C THR A 5 5.72 -15.71 1.12
N GLN A 6 4.77 -15.41 0.22
CA GLN A 6 4.77 -14.17 -0.54
C GLN A 6 4.39 -12.98 0.33
N HIS A 7 3.39 -13.13 1.20
CA HIS A 7 2.99 -12.14 2.19
C HIS A 7 4.14 -11.78 3.13
N ALA A 8 4.88 -12.78 3.63
CA ALA A 8 6.07 -12.54 4.45
C ALA A 8 7.16 -11.75 3.71
N ALA A 9 7.41 -12.09 2.44
CA ALA A 9 8.39 -11.37 1.61
C ALA A 9 7.98 -9.92 1.33
N ILE A 10 6.69 -9.65 1.09
CA ILE A 10 6.15 -8.30 0.94
C ILE A 10 6.39 -7.48 2.22
N ASN A 11 6.13 -8.10 3.37
CA ASN A 11 6.34 -7.46 4.67
C ASN A 11 7.81 -7.13 4.92
N GLU A 12 8.70 -8.08 4.67
CA GLU A 12 10.14 -7.86 4.83
C GLU A 12 10.66 -6.75 3.92
N TRP A 13 10.20 -6.72 2.67
CA TRP A 13 10.53 -5.63 1.73
C TRP A 13 10.04 -4.28 2.25
N ALA A 14 8.79 -4.20 2.71
CA ALA A 14 8.18 -2.98 3.19
C ALA A 14 8.89 -2.45 4.46
N ASP A 15 9.32 -3.34 5.36
CA ASP A 15 10.14 -3.00 6.52
C ASP A 15 11.47 -2.35 6.12
N LYS A 16 12.20 -2.95 5.16
CA LYS A 16 13.47 -2.41 4.64
C LYS A 16 13.30 -1.02 4.03
N ARG A 17 12.12 -0.71 3.50
CA ARG A 17 11.79 0.60 2.91
C ARG A 17 11.26 1.61 3.92
N GLY A 18 10.99 1.19 5.16
CA GLY A 18 10.54 2.06 6.24
C GLY A 18 9.02 2.27 6.27
N PHE A 19 8.24 1.38 5.66
CA PHE A 19 6.79 1.38 5.84
C PHE A 19 6.45 1.00 7.27
N ARG A 20 5.41 1.62 7.83
CA ARG A 20 4.86 1.22 9.13
C ARG A 20 4.40 -0.25 9.09
N PRO A 21 4.27 -0.91 10.26
CA PRO A 21 3.72 -2.27 10.34
C PRO A 21 2.40 -2.39 9.60
N GLU A 22 2.13 -3.59 9.09
CA GLU A 22 0.86 -3.93 8.44
C GLU A 22 -0.32 -3.73 9.38
N ILE A 23 -1.41 -3.20 8.83
CA ILE A 23 -2.69 -3.03 9.48
C ILE A 23 -3.74 -3.76 8.63
N PRO A 24 -4.67 -4.53 9.23
CA PRO A 24 -5.77 -5.13 8.48
C PRO A 24 -6.55 -4.07 7.68
N TYR A 25 -6.95 -4.39 6.45
CA TYR A 25 -7.62 -3.40 5.60
C TYR A 25 -8.89 -2.82 6.23
N SER A 26 -9.68 -3.68 6.89
CA SER A 26 -10.89 -3.29 7.64
C SER A 26 -10.61 -2.26 8.75
N GLU A 27 -9.44 -2.33 9.40
CA GLU A 27 -9.02 -1.32 10.38
C GLU A 27 -8.50 -0.05 9.68
N ALA A 28 -7.76 -0.19 8.57
CA ALA A 28 -7.20 0.92 7.81
C ALA A 28 -8.26 1.87 7.23
N ILE A 29 -9.46 1.36 6.91
CA ILE A 29 -10.61 2.16 6.45
C ILE A 29 -11.54 2.63 7.57
N SER A 30 -11.23 2.32 8.84
CA SER A 30 -12.04 2.77 9.96
C SER A 30 -12.02 4.29 10.10
N VAL A 31 -13.09 4.87 10.67
CA VAL A 31 -13.19 6.32 10.96
C VAL A 31 -12.00 6.82 11.77
N LYS A 32 -11.45 5.99 12.68
CA LYS A 32 -10.26 6.30 13.48
C LYS A 32 -9.04 6.54 12.58
N TYR A 33 -8.78 5.64 11.63
CA TYR A 33 -7.64 5.73 10.73
C TYR A 33 -7.84 6.82 9.67
N GLN A 34 -9.04 6.94 9.12
CA GLN A 34 -9.40 8.01 8.19
C GLN A 34 -9.09 9.38 8.80
N ARG A 35 -9.53 9.65 10.04
CA ARG A 35 -9.24 10.92 10.73
C ARG A 35 -7.75 11.12 11.01
N ARG A 36 -7.04 10.05 11.35
CA ARG A 36 -5.59 10.11 11.66
C ARG A 36 -4.75 10.45 10.43
N PHE A 37 -5.17 9.99 9.26
CA PHE A 37 -4.42 10.12 8.01
C PHE A 37 -5.05 11.09 7.00
N SER A 38 -6.12 11.80 7.41
CA SER A 38 -6.71 12.87 6.61
C SER A 38 -5.69 13.98 6.37
N HIS A 39 -5.59 14.41 5.12
CA HIS A 39 -4.64 15.39 4.60
C HIS A 39 -3.17 15.04 4.78
N VAL A 40 -2.88 13.77 5.07
CA VAL A 40 -1.50 13.26 5.18
C VAL A 40 -1.09 12.68 3.82
N PRO A 41 -0.16 13.32 3.09
CA PRO A 41 0.38 12.74 1.88
C PRO A 41 1.35 11.62 2.21
N GLY A 42 1.48 10.64 1.32
CA GLY A 42 2.40 9.54 1.51
C GLY A 42 2.26 8.41 0.51
N LEU A 43 2.91 7.31 0.86
CA LEU A 43 2.89 6.07 0.11
C LEU A 43 2.10 5.02 0.87
N TYR A 44 1.49 4.11 0.11
CA TYR A 44 0.80 2.96 0.65
C TYR A 44 1.15 1.70 -0.14
N VAL A 45 1.10 0.57 0.56
CA VAL A 45 1.16 -0.77 -0.01
C VAL A 45 -0.14 -1.46 0.33
N LEU A 46 -0.89 -1.92 -0.67
CA LEU A 46 -2.00 -2.85 -0.49
C LEU A 46 -1.46 -4.26 -0.67
N ILE A 47 -1.85 -5.17 0.21
CA ILE A 47 -1.47 -6.58 0.19
C ILE A 47 -2.75 -7.37 -0.07
N PHE A 48 -2.76 -8.17 -1.14
CA PHE A 48 -3.95 -8.89 -1.58
C PHE A 48 -3.92 -10.36 -1.15
N ALA A 49 -5.10 -10.96 -1.03
CA ALA A 49 -5.27 -12.34 -0.60
C ALA A 49 -4.60 -13.36 -1.53
N ASN A 50 -4.43 -13.01 -2.81
CA ASN A 50 -3.76 -13.83 -3.82
C ASN A 50 -2.23 -13.68 -3.81
N GLY A 51 -1.65 -12.99 -2.81
CA GLY A 51 -0.22 -12.74 -2.71
C GLY A 51 0.28 -11.58 -3.59
N ASP A 52 -0.59 -10.90 -4.34
CA ASP A 52 -0.20 -9.70 -5.08
C ASP A 52 -0.02 -8.51 -4.13
N LEU A 53 0.65 -7.47 -4.64
CA LEU A 53 0.74 -6.19 -3.95
C LEU A 53 0.46 -5.03 -4.90
N PHE A 54 0.07 -3.88 -4.34
CA PHE A 54 0.03 -2.62 -5.07
C PHE A 54 0.73 -1.53 -4.27
N VAL A 55 1.72 -0.88 -4.87
CA VAL A 55 2.36 0.32 -4.29
C VAL A 55 1.74 1.55 -4.93
N GLY A 56 1.22 2.46 -4.12
CA GLY A 56 0.61 3.70 -4.58
C GLY A 56 1.11 4.93 -3.82
N MET A 57 0.73 6.09 -4.35
CA MET A 57 0.83 7.37 -3.65
C MET A 57 -0.54 7.96 -3.39
N ALA A 58 -0.62 8.78 -2.35
CA ALA A 58 -1.79 9.56 -2.02
C ALA A 58 -1.37 10.96 -1.57
N ASP A 59 -2.07 11.99 -2.02
CA ASP A 59 -1.98 13.33 -1.40
C ASP A 59 -2.78 13.37 -0.08
N ASP A 60 -3.76 12.48 0.08
CA ASP A 60 -4.52 12.22 1.30
C ASP A 60 -4.67 10.70 1.50
N LEU A 61 -3.85 10.14 2.40
CA LEU A 61 -3.88 8.71 2.70
C LEU A 61 -5.23 8.28 3.30
N GLY A 62 -5.84 9.10 4.16
CA GLY A 62 -7.12 8.79 4.79
C GLY A 62 -8.23 8.60 3.75
N ASP A 63 -8.37 9.56 2.83
CA ASP A 63 -9.38 9.51 1.78
C ASP A 63 -9.10 8.39 0.75
N THR A 64 -7.83 8.23 0.36
CA THR A 64 -7.44 7.23 -0.64
C THR A 64 -7.76 5.81 -0.18
N LEU A 65 -7.50 5.47 1.08
CA LEU A 65 -7.75 4.12 1.59
C LEU A 65 -9.24 3.78 1.65
N THR A 66 -10.10 4.77 1.92
CA THR A 66 -11.56 4.59 1.94
C THR A 66 -12.19 4.54 0.56
N ASN A 67 -11.50 5.03 -0.48
CA ASN A 67 -12.01 5.14 -1.84
C ASN A 67 -11.32 4.18 -2.83
N GLN A 68 -10.89 3.00 -2.37
CA GLN A 68 -10.36 1.97 -3.29
C GLN A 68 -11.47 1.43 -4.20
N PRO A 69 -11.15 0.94 -5.42
CA PRO A 69 -12.12 0.31 -6.30
C PRO A 69 -12.85 -0.82 -5.57
N ALA A 70 -14.18 -0.91 -5.71
CA ALA A 70 -14.98 -1.96 -5.07
C ALA A 70 -14.49 -3.37 -5.46
N SER A 71 -14.01 -3.53 -6.69
CA SER A 71 -13.39 -4.77 -7.20
C SER A 71 -12.12 -5.20 -6.45
N TRP A 72 -11.49 -4.30 -5.70
CA TRP A 72 -10.30 -4.58 -4.93
C TRP A 72 -10.59 -4.77 -3.45
N GLN A 73 -11.60 -4.09 -2.91
CA GLN A 73 -11.81 -4.00 -1.45
C GLN A 73 -11.93 -5.38 -0.79
N ASP A 74 -12.60 -6.32 -1.45
CA ASP A 74 -12.81 -7.68 -0.94
C ASP A 74 -11.53 -8.54 -0.94
N ASP A 75 -10.56 -8.17 -1.78
CA ASP A 75 -9.32 -8.92 -1.97
C ASP A 75 -8.15 -8.35 -1.17
N ILE A 76 -8.25 -7.13 -0.61
CA ILE A 76 -7.17 -6.52 0.18
C ILE A 76 -7.20 -7.10 1.61
N LEU A 77 -6.14 -7.81 1.98
CA LEU A 77 -5.92 -8.30 3.34
C LEU A 77 -5.43 -7.19 4.27
N GLY A 78 -4.44 -6.43 3.80
CA GLY A 78 -3.66 -5.55 4.65
C GLY A 78 -3.09 -4.34 3.93
N VAL A 79 -2.72 -3.35 4.73
CA VAL A 79 -2.17 -2.09 4.25
C VAL A 79 -0.94 -1.72 5.05
N ARG A 80 0.10 -1.24 4.34
CA ARG A 80 1.27 -0.61 4.95
C ARG A 80 1.36 0.85 4.52
N LEU A 81 1.64 1.74 5.47
CA LEU A 81 1.58 3.19 5.25
C LEU A 81 2.90 3.87 5.54
N MET A 82 3.15 4.95 4.82
CA MET A 82 4.36 5.74 4.96
C MET A 82 4.06 7.20 4.66
N ALA A 83 3.86 7.98 5.72
CA ALA A 83 3.67 9.42 5.59
C ALA A 83 4.93 10.08 4.99
N ARG A 84 4.71 11.07 4.14
CA ARG A 84 5.76 11.88 3.51
C ARG A 84 5.46 13.35 3.73
N SER A 85 6.49 14.19 3.72
CA SER A 85 6.32 15.65 3.71
C SER A 85 6.18 16.22 2.29
N LYS A 86 6.62 15.46 1.28
CA LYS A 86 6.54 15.80 -0.14
C LYS A 86 5.17 15.45 -0.74
N LYS A 87 4.83 16.12 -1.86
CA LYS A 87 3.55 16.01 -2.57
C LYS A 87 3.76 15.99 -4.09
N GLY A 88 2.73 15.61 -4.84
CA GLY A 88 2.75 15.71 -6.30
C GLY A 88 3.88 14.90 -6.95
N LEU A 89 4.66 15.53 -7.84
CA LEU A 89 5.60 14.82 -8.72
C LEU A 89 6.68 14.02 -7.96
N ASP A 90 7.22 14.55 -6.86
CA ASP A 90 8.26 13.86 -6.08
C ASP A 90 7.73 12.60 -5.38
N LEU A 91 6.44 12.59 -5.06
CA LEU A 91 5.76 11.44 -4.47
C LEU A 91 5.40 10.40 -5.53
N VAL A 92 4.98 10.86 -6.72
CA VAL A 92 4.76 10.01 -7.90
C VAL A 92 6.04 9.29 -8.30
N GLN A 93 7.16 10.00 -8.40
CA GLN A 93 8.45 9.42 -8.78
C GLN A 93 8.93 8.38 -7.76
N GLU A 94 8.71 8.61 -6.47
CA GLU A 94 9.03 7.62 -5.43
C GLU A 94 8.15 6.37 -5.56
N ALA A 95 6.83 6.53 -5.72
CA ALA A 95 5.93 5.41 -5.92
C ALA A 95 6.30 4.58 -7.16
N MET A 96 6.60 5.23 -8.29
CA MET A 96 7.07 4.57 -9.51
C MET A 96 8.42 3.88 -9.32
N GLY A 97 9.32 4.45 -8.51
CA GLY A 97 10.58 3.83 -8.12
C GLY A 97 10.35 2.51 -7.37
N LEU A 98 9.48 2.54 -6.35
CA LEU A 98 9.13 1.36 -5.57
C LEU A 98 8.39 0.31 -6.40
N GLN A 99 7.48 0.72 -7.30
CA GLN A 99 6.79 -0.21 -8.22
C GLN A 99 7.80 -0.96 -9.13
N ARG A 100 8.78 -0.25 -9.70
CA ARG A 100 9.83 -0.89 -10.51
C ARG A 100 10.69 -1.83 -9.69
N GLU A 101 10.98 -1.45 -8.44
CA GLU A 101 11.77 -2.26 -7.54
C GLU A 101 11.07 -3.57 -7.18
N VAL A 102 9.79 -3.53 -6.82
CA VAL A 102 9.05 -4.76 -6.47
C VAL A 102 8.92 -5.68 -7.68
N GLN A 103 8.73 -5.13 -8.88
CA GLN A 103 8.76 -5.91 -10.13
C GLN A 103 10.13 -6.57 -10.36
N ALA A 104 11.23 -5.84 -10.13
CA ALA A 104 12.59 -6.37 -10.28
C ALA A 104 12.92 -7.47 -9.26
N GLN A 105 12.28 -7.46 -8.09
CA GLN A 105 12.38 -8.51 -7.07
C GLN A 105 11.45 -9.71 -7.33
N GLY A 106 10.64 -9.66 -8.40
CA GLY A 106 9.76 -10.76 -8.80
C GLY A 106 8.39 -10.75 -8.12
N PHE A 107 8.01 -9.66 -7.43
CA PHE A 107 6.64 -9.52 -6.93
C PHE A 107 5.65 -9.25 -8.07
N THR A 108 4.45 -9.80 -7.94
CA THR A 108 3.33 -9.51 -8.84
C THR A 108 2.63 -8.23 -8.38
N ILE A 109 2.49 -7.26 -9.29
CA ILE A 109 1.69 -6.06 -9.04
C ILE A 109 0.23 -6.34 -9.39
N HIS A 110 -0.67 -6.10 -8.44
CA HIS A 110 -2.10 -6.28 -8.64
C HIS A 110 -2.62 -5.31 -9.73
N PRO A 111 -3.35 -5.79 -10.75
CA PRO A 111 -3.74 -4.97 -11.88
C PRO A 111 -4.86 -3.98 -11.53
N ARG A 112 -4.68 -2.70 -11.84
CA ARG A 112 -5.78 -1.71 -11.84
C ARG A 112 -6.68 -1.98 -13.04
N ARG A 113 -7.79 -2.69 -12.83
CA ARG A 113 -8.85 -2.91 -13.83
C ARG A 113 -10.10 -2.16 -13.44
#